data_AF-A0A4R6VIR0-F1
#
_entry.id   AF-A0A4R6VIR0-F1
#
_cell.length_a   1.000
_cell.length_b   1.000
_cell.length_c   1.000
_cell.angle_alpha   90.00
_cell.angle_beta   90.00
_cell.angle_gamma   90.00
#
_symmetry.space_group_name_H-M   'P 1'
#
loop_
_entity.id
_entity.type
_entity.pdbx_description
1 polymer ?
#
loop_
_entity_poly.entity_id
_entity_poly.type
_entity_poly.pdbx_seq_one_letter_code
_entity_poly.pdbx_strand_id
1 'polypeptide(L)'
;MAGRSSDYDEYVPLLQEFAELSEDDPRRETVKEKLVVGFLPVARNIARRFARRGEPTDDLEQVASLGLLHALDRFDPGRERDFLSYAVPTIMGEVRRHFRDSAWSVRTPRSVKDRYVAVGSATATLSQKIGRAPTAAELAEHLGMSRDDVAEAVAAHGSYQPASLDESLGEGDGSALVDILGVMDGELDRVEVRALVGNLVRDLPERERTMLALRFVHEKTQAEIAAVLCISQMHVSRLLSRTLAALREQIERETGAEQLVAV
;
A
#
# COMPACT_ATOMS: atom_id res chain seq x y z
N MET A 1 -24.19 3.33 32.82
CA MET A 1 -22.75 3.31 33.14
C MET A 1 -22.37 4.58 33.91
N ALA A 2 -22.75 4.70 35.18
CA ALA A 2 -22.63 5.94 35.97
C ALA A 2 -21.56 5.87 37.09
N GLY A 3 -20.55 5.00 36.94
CA GLY A 3 -19.64 4.63 38.03
C GLY A 3 -18.16 5.03 37.89
N ARG A 4 -17.80 5.96 36.98
CA ARG A 4 -16.38 6.37 36.79
C ARG A 4 -16.07 7.84 37.07
N SER A 5 -17.08 8.69 37.29
CA SER A 5 -16.85 10.10 37.64
C SER A 5 -16.19 10.22 39.01
N SER A 6 -16.61 9.39 39.97
CA SER A 6 -16.19 9.46 41.37
C SER A 6 -14.69 9.30 41.62
N ASP A 7 -13.96 8.63 40.71
CA ASP A 7 -12.51 8.39 40.88
C ASP A 7 -11.67 9.60 40.44
N TYR A 8 -12.25 10.54 39.70
CA TYR A 8 -11.52 11.72 39.18
C TYR A 8 -11.95 13.04 39.84
N ASP A 9 -12.89 12.99 40.78
CA ASP A 9 -13.38 14.16 41.51
C ASP A 9 -12.27 14.85 42.31
N GLU A 10 -11.22 14.12 42.71
CA GLU A 10 -10.05 14.67 43.41
C GLU A 10 -9.24 15.66 42.54
N TYR A 11 -9.36 15.59 41.20
CA TYR A 11 -8.68 16.48 40.27
C TYR A 11 -9.47 17.76 39.97
N VAL A 12 -10.73 17.87 40.42
CA VAL A 12 -11.57 19.05 40.16
C VAL A 12 -10.94 20.35 40.69
N PRO A 13 -10.38 20.42 41.91
CA PRO A 13 -9.71 21.63 42.39
C PRO A 13 -8.49 22.01 41.53
N LEU A 14 -7.73 21.01 41.06
CA LEU A 14 -6.57 21.24 40.20
C LEU A 14 -6.98 21.74 38.80
N LEU A 15 -8.12 21.27 38.27
CA LEU A 15 -8.68 21.77 37.02
C LEU A 15 -9.13 23.23 37.13
N GLN A 16 -9.70 23.61 38.27
CA GLN A 16 -10.06 25.01 38.57
C GLN A 16 -8.83 25.89 38.69
N GLU A 17 -7.84 25.45 39.48
CA GLU A 17 -6.56 26.16 39.62
C GLU A 17 -5.89 26.34 38.25
N PHE A 18 -5.81 25.28 37.45
CA PHE A 18 -5.19 25.34 36.12
C PHE A 18 -5.87 26.35 35.17
N ALA A 19 -7.19 26.49 35.25
CA ALA A 19 -7.94 27.44 34.43
C ALA A 19 -7.77 28.91 34.85
N GLU A 20 -7.46 29.16 36.14
CA GLU A 20 -7.23 30.51 36.68
C GLU A 20 -5.79 31.00 36.50
N LEU A 21 -4.82 30.08 36.37
CA LEU A 21 -3.42 30.42 36.20
C LEU A 21 -3.14 31.01 34.80
N SER A 22 -2.44 32.15 34.77
CA SER A 22 -1.95 32.75 33.51
C SER A 22 -0.88 31.88 32.86
N GLU A 23 -0.70 32.03 31.54
CA GLU A 23 0.25 31.20 30.79
C GLU A 23 1.69 31.27 31.29
N ASP A 24 2.11 32.43 31.80
CA ASP A 24 3.45 32.69 32.33
C ASP A 24 3.63 32.29 33.81
N ASP A 25 2.61 31.76 34.49
CA ASP A 25 2.75 31.34 35.89
C ASP A 25 3.55 30.04 35.98
N PRO A 26 4.70 30.00 36.69
CA PRO A 26 5.53 28.81 36.79
C PRO A 26 4.82 27.61 37.45
N ARG A 27 3.75 27.83 38.22
CA ARG A 27 2.95 26.76 38.82
C ARG A 27 2.07 26.05 37.78
N ARG A 28 1.73 26.71 36.67
CA ARG A 28 0.85 26.18 35.62
C ARG A 28 1.40 24.87 35.06
N GLU A 29 2.71 24.79 34.83
CA GLU A 29 3.36 23.59 34.32
C GLU A 29 3.30 22.43 35.32
N THR A 30 3.54 22.70 36.61
CA THR A 30 3.46 21.69 37.68
C THR A 30 2.03 21.16 37.85
N VAL A 31 1.02 22.03 37.78
CA VAL A 31 -0.40 21.63 37.86
C VAL A 31 -0.79 20.82 36.63
N LYS A 32 -0.37 21.25 35.43
CA LYS A 32 -0.60 20.54 34.17
C LYS A 32 -0.03 19.14 34.21
N GLU A 33 1.21 18.97 34.68
CA GLU A 33 1.85 17.65 34.79
C GLU A 33 1.05 16.71 35.69
N LYS A 34 0.61 17.18 36.87
CA LYS A 34 -0.24 16.39 37.78
C LYS A 34 -1.55 15.95 37.13
N LEU A 35 -2.21 16.86 36.42
CA LEU A 35 -3.45 16.58 35.69
C LEU A 35 -3.21 15.56 34.57
N VAL A 36 -2.16 15.75 33.77
CA VAL A 36 -1.79 14.81 32.69
C VAL A 36 -1.54 13.42 33.25
N VAL A 37 -0.73 13.29 34.30
CA VAL A 37 -0.43 11.99 34.94
C VAL A 37 -1.70 11.33 35.48
N GLY A 38 -2.59 12.10 36.11
CA GLY A 38 -3.86 11.60 36.65
C GLY A 38 -4.80 11.07 35.57
N PHE A 39 -4.94 11.80 34.45
CA PHE A 39 -5.86 11.42 33.37
C PHE A 39 -5.24 10.52 32.29
N LEU A 40 -3.93 10.26 32.32
CA LEU A 40 -3.24 9.39 31.36
C LEU A 40 -3.86 7.99 31.21
N PRO A 41 -4.32 7.32 32.29
CA PRO A 41 -5.03 6.04 32.18
C PRO A 41 -6.30 6.11 31.31
N VAL A 42 -7.00 7.25 31.28
CA VAL A 42 -8.17 7.47 30.43
C VAL A 42 -7.74 7.50 28.97
N ALA A 43 -6.71 8.28 28.63
CA ALA A 43 -6.15 8.35 27.29
C ALA A 43 -5.70 6.98 26.79
N ARG A 44 -4.95 6.22 27.62
CA ARG A 44 -4.53 4.84 27.31
C ARG A 44 -5.72 3.90 27.12
N ASN A 45 -6.76 3.99 27.95
CA ASN A 45 -7.96 3.17 27.78
C ASN A 45 -8.67 3.47 26.46
N ILE A 46 -8.73 4.74 26.05
CA ILE A 46 -9.28 5.14 24.77
C ILE A 46 -8.42 4.57 23.63
N ALA A 47 -7.10 4.79 23.65
CA ALA A 47 -6.17 4.27 22.63
C ALA A 47 -6.30 2.75 22.42
N ARG A 48 -6.40 1.98 23.51
CA ARG A 48 -6.58 0.50 23.44
C ARG A 48 -7.86 0.07 22.72
N ARG A 49 -8.92 0.89 22.72
CA ARG A 49 -10.14 0.60 21.92
C ARG A 49 -9.92 0.74 20.42
N PHE A 50 -8.80 1.32 20.01
CA PHE A 50 -8.36 1.46 18.63
C PHE A 50 -7.18 0.54 18.27
N ALA A 51 -6.71 -0.28 19.21
CA ALA A 51 -5.69 -1.28 18.92
C ALA A 51 -6.14 -2.23 17.80
N ARG A 52 -5.16 -2.80 17.08
CA ARG A 52 -5.36 -3.74 15.94
C ARG A 52 -6.03 -3.13 14.70
N ARG A 53 -5.99 -1.80 14.54
CA ARG A 53 -6.49 -1.08 13.35
C ARG A 53 -5.39 -0.61 12.39
N GLY A 54 -4.24 -1.29 12.41
CA GLY A 54 -3.12 -1.01 11.51
C GLY A 54 -2.03 -0.07 12.06
N GLU A 55 -2.23 0.52 13.23
CA GLU A 55 -1.24 1.38 13.90
C GLU A 55 -0.68 0.73 15.17
N PRO A 56 0.62 0.93 15.50
CA PRO A 56 1.21 0.48 16.75
C PRO A 56 0.46 1.05 17.96
N THR A 57 0.27 0.23 19.00
CA THR A 57 -0.48 0.66 20.19
C THR A 57 0.21 1.84 20.90
N ASP A 58 1.54 1.86 20.91
CA ASP A 58 2.33 2.93 21.52
C ASP A 58 2.13 4.27 20.80
N ASP A 59 1.97 4.26 19.48
CA ASP A 59 1.68 5.47 18.70
C ASP A 59 0.26 5.98 18.97
N LEU A 60 -0.71 5.06 19.09
CA LEU A 60 -2.07 5.41 19.50
C LEU A 60 -2.13 5.98 20.92
N GLU A 61 -1.33 5.45 21.84
CA GLU A 61 -1.20 6.00 23.21
C GLU A 61 -0.60 7.41 23.19
N GLN A 62 0.41 7.68 22.34
CA GLN A 62 0.98 9.02 22.16
C GLN A 62 -0.05 10.02 21.60
N VAL A 63 -0.78 9.63 20.56
CA VAL A 63 -1.84 10.48 19.96
C VAL A 63 -2.94 10.77 20.97
N ALA A 64 -3.38 9.76 21.72
CA ALA A 64 -4.39 9.96 22.76
C ALA A 64 -3.88 10.89 23.88
N SER A 65 -2.58 10.79 24.23
CA SER A 65 -1.95 11.66 25.22
C SER A 65 -1.87 13.12 24.73
N LEU A 66 -1.58 13.35 23.45
CA LEU A 66 -1.67 14.69 22.84
C LEU A 66 -3.11 15.23 22.87
N GLY A 67 -4.10 14.39 22.58
CA GLY A 67 -5.51 14.77 22.68
C GLY A 67 -5.93 15.13 24.11
N LEU A 68 -5.38 14.46 25.12
CA LEU A 68 -5.59 14.81 26.52
C LEU A 68 -4.98 16.19 26.84
N LEU A 69 -3.77 16.47 26.35
CA LEU A 69 -3.13 17.77 26.52
C LEU A 69 -3.99 18.89 25.93
N HIS A 70 -4.48 18.71 24.69
CA HIS A 70 -5.36 19.66 24.03
C HIS A 70 -6.70 19.84 24.75
N ALA A 71 -7.23 18.76 25.35
CA ALA A 71 -8.43 18.84 26.16
C ALA A 71 -8.19 19.67 27.43
N LEU A 72 -7.09 19.45 28.14
CA LEU A 72 -6.72 20.24 29.32
C LEU A 72 -6.56 21.73 28.97
N ASP A 73 -5.83 22.05 27.90
CA ASP A 73 -5.55 23.44 27.50
C ASP A 73 -6.80 24.23 27.08
N ARG A 74 -7.88 23.55 26.69
CA ARG A 74 -9.12 24.18 26.19
C ARG A 74 -10.33 24.02 27.11
N PHE A 75 -10.20 23.25 28.18
CA PHE A 75 -11.30 23.01 29.09
C PHE A 75 -11.59 24.27 29.91
N ASP A 76 -12.88 24.61 30.01
CA ASP A 76 -13.37 25.74 30.81
C ASP A 76 -14.30 25.20 31.92
N PRO A 77 -13.82 25.14 33.19
CA PRO A 77 -14.61 24.68 34.33
C PRO A 77 -15.87 25.51 34.58
N GLY A 78 -15.94 26.75 34.07
CA GLY A 78 -17.11 27.61 34.18
C GLY A 78 -18.25 27.25 33.23
N ARG A 79 -17.95 26.56 32.12
CA ARG A 79 -18.93 26.14 31.11
C ARG A 79 -19.35 24.68 31.27
N GLU A 80 -18.42 23.82 31.63
CA GLU A 80 -18.61 22.38 31.65
C GLU A 80 -18.35 21.82 33.06
N ARG A 81 -19.29 21.04 33.60
CA ARG A 81 -19.21 20.54 34.97
C ARG A 81 -18.28 19.35 35.16
N ASP A 82 -18.05 18.57 34.09
CA ASP A 82 -17.26 17.33 34.14
C ASP A 82 -16.23 17.32 33.01
N PHE A 83 -14.95 17.28 33.38
CA PHE A 83 -13.84 17.23 32.43
C PHE A 83 -13.87 16.00 31.55
N LEU A 84 -14.28 14.83 32.07
CA LEU A 84 -14.29 13.60 31.28
C LEU A 84 -15.32 13.67 30.14
N SER A 85 -16.47 14.29 30.38
CA SER A 85 -17.49 14.54 29.36
C SER A 85 -16.96 15.39 28.19
N TYR A 86 -16.02 16.30 28.44
CA TYR A 86 -15.32 17.09 27.42
C TYR A 86 -14.15 16.34 26.76
N ALA A 87 -13.30 15.74 27.60
CA ALA A 87 -12.01 15.20 27.19
C ALA A 87 -12.18 13.93 26.37
N VAL A 88 -13.13 13.05 26.71
CA VAL A 88 -13.32 11.77 26.01
C VAL A 88 -13.66 11.98 24.52
N PRO A 89 -14.65 12.81 24.12
CA PRO A 89 -14.89 13.14 22.72
C PRO A 89 -13.66 13.75 22.01
N THR A 90 -12.93 14.63 22.70
CA THR A 90 -11.75 15.32 22.17
C THR A 90 -10.61 14.34 21.87
N ILE A 91 -10.27 13.48 22.83
CA ILE A 91 -9.22 12.45 22.69
C ILE A 91 -9.59 11.46 21.57
N MET A 92 -10.84 10.99 21.55
CA MET A 92 -11.32 10.11 20.47
C MET A 92 -11.24 10.80 19.10
N GLY A 93 -11.49 12.10 19.04
CA GLY A 93 -11.37 12.91 17.83
C GLY A 93 -9.95 12.92 17.28
N GLU A 94 -8.96 13.18 18.13
CA GLU A 94 -7.54 13.17 17.73
C GLU A 94 -7.08 11.78 17.26
N VAL A 95 -7.45 10.71 17.97
CA VAL A 95 -7.13 9.34 17.55
C VAL A 95 -7.76 9.02 16.18
N ARG A 96 -9.03 9.38 15.96
CA ARG A 96 -9.68 9.20 14.64
C ARG A 96 -9.04 10.03 13.55
N ARG A 97 -8.60 11.25 13.87
CA ARG A 97 -7.90 12.13 12.94
C ARG A 97 -6.56 11.53 12.54
N HIS A 98 -5.81 10.96 13.47
CA HIS A 98 -4.55 10.27 13.17
C HIS A 98 -4.73 9.14 12.15
N PHE A 99 -5.76 8.30 12.29
CA PHE A 99 -6.06 7.28 11.27
C PHE A 99 -6.41 7.88 9.90
N ARG A 100 -7.00 9.07 9.85
CA ARG A 100 -7.33 9.74 8.58
C ARG A 100 -6.07 10.28 7.88
N ASP A 101 -5.19 10.89 8.67
CA ASP A 101 -4.07 11.67 8.18
C ASP A 101 -2.83 10.79 7.95
N SER A 102 -2.58 9.80 8.82
CA SER A 102 -1.31 9.05 8.88
C SER A 102 -1.39 7.57 8.49
N ALA A 103 -2.55 6.90 8.61
CA ALA A 103 -2.64 5.44 8.43
C ALA A 103 -2.75 4.97 6.96
N TRP A 104 -2.40 5.82 5.98
CA TRP A 104 -2.41 5.43 4.56
C TRP A 104 -0.99 5.13 4.11
N SER A 105 -0.65 3.85 3.94
CA SER A 105 0.68 3.42 3.47
C SER A 105 1.00 3.88 2.05
N VAL A 106 -0.02 4.21 1.24
CA VAL A 106 0.13 4.73 -0.12
C VAL A 106 -0.57 6.08 -0.27
N ARG A 107 0.08 7.03 -0.97
CA ARG A 107 -0.50 8.36 -1.27
C ARG A 107 -1.76 8.19 -2.13
N THR A 108 -2.91 8.29 -1.49
CA THR A 108 -4.23 8.15 -2.10
C THR A 108 -4.90 9.52 -2.25
N PRO A 109 -5.59 9.82 -3.36
CA PRO A 109 -6.32 11.08 -3.54
C PRO A 109 -7.31 11.36 -2.41
N ARG A 110 -7.49 12.64 -2.05
CA ARG A 110 -8.32 13.05 -0.90
C ARG A 110 -9.79 12.62 -1.04
N SER A 111 -10.34 12.68 -2.26
CA SER A 111 -11.69 12.22 -2.57
C SER A 111 -11.91 10.74 -2.21
N VAL A 112 -10.93 9.88 -2.50
CA VAL A 112 -10.99 8.44 -2.19
C VAL A 112 -10.93 8.21 -0.68
N LYS A 113 -10.12 8.98 0.05
CA LYS A 113 -10.06 8.92 1.52
C LYS A 113 -11.39 9.28 2.16
N ASP A 114 -12.03 10.34 1.68
CA ASP A 114 -13.32 10.81 2.21
C ASP A 114 -14.42 9.76 1.95
N ARG A 115 -14.43 9.16 0.77
CA ARG A 115 -15.32 8.05 0.41
C ARG A 115 -15.10 6.81 1.27
N TYR A 116 -13.85 6.43 1.53
CA TYR A 116 -13.51 5.30 2.40
C TYR A 116 -14.06 5.48 3.81
N VAL A 117 -13.89 6.67 4.40
CA VAL A 117 -14.44 6.98 5.74
C VAL A 117 -15.98 6.93 5.73
N ALA A 118 -16.61 7.50 4.70
CA ALA A 118 -18.08 7.48 4.54
C ALA A 118 -18.62 6.04 4.42
N VAL A 119 -17.99 5.22 3.58
CA VAL A 119 -18.34 3.80 3.40
C VAL A 119 -18.16 3.01 4.69
N GLY A 120 -17.08 3.22 5.43
CA GLY A 120 -16.86 2.56 6.72
C GLY A 120 -17.96 2.91 7.75
N SER A 121 -18.32 4.19 7.86
CA SER A 121 -19.39 4.63 8.78
C SER A 121 -20.78 4.14 8.35
N ALA A 122 -21.07 4.15 7.04
CA ALA A 122 -22.30 3.63 6.48
C ALA A 122 -22.42 2.12 6.70
N THR A 123 -21.32 1.39 6.53
CA THR A 123 -21.27 -0.06 6.74
C THR A 123 -21.65 -0.43 8.17
N ALA A 124 -21.09 0.27 9.17
CA ALA A 124 -21.43 0.04 10.58
C ALA A 124 -22.90 0.36 10.88
N THR A 125 -23.40 1.49 10.36
CA THR A 125 -24.78 1.95 10.58
C THR A 125 -25.80 1.01 9.94
N LEU A 126 -25.60 0.65 8.67
CA LEU A 126 -26.47 -0.28 7.95
C LEU A 126 -26.41 -1.66 8.60
N SER A 127 -25.22 -2.18 8.92
CA SER A 127 -25.10 -3.51 9.54
C SER A 127 -25.93 -3.65 10.81
N GLN A 128 -25.99 -2.60 11.64
CA GLN A 128 -26.85 -2.57 12.82
C GLN A 128 -28.35 -2.53 12.48
N LYS A 129 -28.73 -1.81 11.41
CA LYS A 129 -30.13 -1.63 11.00
C LYS A 129 -30.71 -2.87 10.29
N ILE A 130 -29.94 -3.51 9.41
CA ILE A 130 -30.39 -4.67 8.61
C ILE A 130 -29.98 -6.01 9.20
N GLY A 131 -29.15 -6.04 10.25
CA GLY A 131 -28.73 -7.26 10.94
C GLY A 131 -27.77 -8.16 10.15
N ARG A 132 -27.20 -7.67 9.05
CA ARG A 132 -26.20 -8.35 8.21
C ARG A 132 -25.28 -7.34 7.55
N ALA A 133 -24.18 -7.80 6.94
CA ALA A 133 -23.33 -6.95 6.13
C ALA A 133 -24.13 -6.34 4.94
N PRO A 134 -24.04 -5.02 4.69
CA PRO A 134 -24.67 -4.38 3.55
C PRO A 134 -23.94 -4.70 2.25
N THR A 135 -24.69 -4.70 1.16
CA THR A 135 -24.17 -4.84 -0.20
C THR A 135 -23.65 -3.51 -0.74
N ALA A 136 -22.80 -3.55 -1.78
CA ALA A 136 -22.31 -2.34 -2.44
C ALA A 136 -23.44 -1.46 -3.01
N ALA A 137 -24.56 -2.06 -3.44
CA ALA A 137 -25.73 -1.33 -3.92
C ALA A 137 -26.45 -0.58 -2.78
N GLU A 138 -26.64 -1.23 -1.63
CA GLU A 138 -27.26 -0.62 -0.44
C GLU A 138 -26.40 0.52 0.11
N LEU A 139 -25.08 0.36 0.09
CA LEU A 139 -24.13 1.43 0.47
C LEU A 139 -24.19 2.61 -0.49
N ALA A 140 -24.22 2.36 -1.81
CA ALA A 140 -24.31 3.38 -2.83
C ALA A 140 -25.60 4.21 -2.70
N GLU A 141 -26.74 3.54 -2.49
CA GLU A 141 -28.03 4.19 -2.27
C GLU A 141 -28.03 5.03 -0.98
N HIS A 142 -27.51 4.48 0.12
CA HIS A 142 -27.48 5.18 1.40
C HIS A 142 -26.59 6.43 1.38
N LEU A 143 -25.49 6.39 0.64
CA LEU A 143 -24.51 7.47 0.57
C LEU A 143 -24.76 8.45 -0.59
N GLY A 144 -25.68 8.14 -1.51
CA GLY A 144 -25.92 8.94 -2.71
C GLY A 144 -24.74 8.94 -3.69
N MET A 145 -24.05 7.80 -3.80
CA MET A 145 -22.83 7.64 -4.61
C MET A 145 -23.00 6.55 -5.68
N SER A 146 -22.10 6.49 -6.66
CA SER A 146 -22.12 5.40 -7.65
C SER A 146 -21.60 4.08 -7.03
N ARG A 147 -22.00 2.94 -7.59
CA ARG A 147 -21.46 1.63 -7.18
C ARG A 147 -19.96 1.52 -7.41
N ASP A 148 -19.46 2.17 -8.45
CA ASP A 148 -18.03 2.19 -8.79
C ASP A 148 -17.24 2.99 -7.75
N ASP A 149 -17.77 4.14 -7.28
CA ASP A 149 -17.14 4.90 -6.20
C ASP A 149 -17.10 4.11 -4.88
N VAL A 150 -18.15 3.32 -4.60
CA VAL A 150 -18.17 2.43 -3.43
C VAL A 150 -17.15 1.31 -3.60
N ALA A 151 -17.05 0.71 -4.79
CA ALA A 151 -16.07 -0.33 -5.08
C ALA A 151 -14.63 0.20 -4.97
N GLU A 152 -14.37 1.40 -5.49
CA GLU A 152 -13.08 2.10 -5.35
C GLU A 152 -12.74 2.36 -3.88
N ALA A 153 -13.71 2.84 -3.09
CA ALA A 153 -13.53 3.04 -1.66
C ALA A 153 -13.23 1.73 -0.92
N VAL A 154 -13.94 0.64 -1.22
CA VAL A 154 -13.68 -0.68 -0.61
C VAL A 154 -12.30 -1.20 -1.01
N ALA A 155 -11.91 -1.07 -2.28
CA ALA A 155 -10.60 -1.48 -2.78
C ALA A 155 -9.46 -0.66 -2.14
N ALA A 156 -9.71 0.60 -1.80
CA ALA A 156 -8.76 1.47 -1.10
C ALA A 156 -8.36 0.94 0.29
N HIS A 157 -9.09 -0.02 0.87
CA HIS A 157 -8.68 -0.74 2.08
C HIS A 157 -7.28 -1.36 1.95
N GLY A 158 -6.94 -1.92 0.79
CA GLY A 158 -5.61 -2.49 0.54
C GLY A 158 -4.49 -1.46 0.49
N SER A 159 -4.82 -0.18 0.25
CA SER A 159 -3.88 0.95 0.35
C SER A 159 -3.76 1.53 1.76
N TYR A 160 -4.75 1.24 2.61
CA TYR A 160 -4.76 1.59 4.03
C TYR A 160 -3.94 0.59 4.85
N GLN A 161 -4.01 -0.71 4.54
CA GLN A 161 -3.22 -1.73 5.21
C GLN A 161 -2.78 -2.81 4.21
N PRO A 162 -1.59 -2.68 3.59
CA PRO A 162 -1.08 -3.71 2.69
C PRO A 162 -0.84 -5.01 3.46
N ALA A 163 -1.11 -6.15 2.83
CA ALA A 163 -0.74 -7.46 3.37
C ALA A 163 0.78 -7.57 3.47
N SER A 164 1.27 -8.25 4.51
CA SER A 164 2.70 -8.50 4.62
C SER A 164 3.13 -9.56 3.62
N LEU A 165 4.24 -9.34 2.91
CA LEU A 165 4.84 -10.35 2.05
C LEU A 165 5.33 -11.57 2.84
N ASP A 166 5.64 -11.36 4.12
CA ASP A 166 6.05 -12.41 5.06
C ASP A 166 4.85 -13.06 5.79
N GLU A 167 3.61 -12.67 5.47
CA GLU A 167 2.43 -13.28 6.08
C GLU A 167 2.32 -14.75 5.66
N SER A 168 2.26 -15.65 6.64
CA SER A 168 2.14 -17.08 6.40
C SER A 168 0.71 -17.42 5.97
N LEU A 169 0.58 -18.13 4.84
CA LEU A 169 -0.72 -18.39 4.21
C LEU A 169 -1.44 -19.66 4.72
N GLY A 170 -0.94 -20.32 5.78
CA GLY A 170 -1.63 -21.46 6.39
C GLY A 170 -0.77 -22.22 7.40
N GLU A 171 -1.40 -23.14 8.14
CA GLU A 171 -0.77 -23.88 9.26
C GLU A 171 0.19 -25.01 8.84
N GLY A 172 0.42 -25.25 7.54
CA GLY A 172 1.03 -26.49 7.06
C GLY A 172 2.50 -26.42 6.64
N ASP A 173 2.94 -25.34 5.98
CA ASP A 173 4.22 -25.34 5.25
C ASP A 173 5.08 -24.09 5.51
N GLY A 174 4.58 -23.14 6.30
CA GLY A 174 5.32 -21.90 6.61
C GLY A 174 5.59 -21.00 5.40
N SER A 175 5.07 -21.32 4.21
CA SER A 175 5.24 -20.52 3.01
C SER A 175 4.64 -19.12 3.23
N ALA A 176 5.46 -18.12 2.95
CA ALA A 176 5.07 -16.73 2.99
C ALA A 176 4.36 -16.35 1.69
N LEU A 177 3.59 -15.26 1.72
CA LEU A 177 2.94 -14.73 0.51
C LEU A 177 3.94 -14.50 -0.63
N VAL A 178 5.16 -14.05 -0.33
CA VAL A 178 6.24 -13.86 -1.30
C VAL A 178 6.64 -15.15 -2.04
N ASP A 179 6.53 -16.31 -1.39
CA ASP A 179 6.94 -17.60 -1.98
C ASP A 179 5.97 -18.10 -3.05
N ILE A 180 4.74 -17.59 -3.05
CA ILE A 180 3.68 -17.95 -4.01
C ILE A 180 3.56 -16.91 -5.13
N LEU A 181 4.10 -15.71 -4.94
CA LEU A 181 4.08 -14.66 -5.95
C LEU A 181 4.98 -15.03 -7.14
N GLY A 182 4.36 -15.60 -8.16
CA GLY A 182 5.00 -15.83 -9.45
C GLY A 182 5.36 -14.52 -10.16
N VAL A 183 6.49 -14.54 -10.87
CA VAL A 183 6.87 -13.45 -11.77
C VAL A 183 6.40 -13.79 -13.18
N MET A 184 5.97 -12.79 -13.94
CA MET A 184 5.76 -12.98 -15.38
C MET A 184 7.12 -13.23 -16.04
N ASP A 185 7.35 -14.45 -16.51
CA ASP A 185 8.58 -14.82 -17.21
C ASP A 185 8.48 -14.43 -18.70
N GLY A 186 9.08 -13.30 -19.05
CA GLY A 186 9.15 -12.82 -20.43
C GLY A 186 9.99 -13.72 -21.37
N GLU A 187 10.71 -14.71 -20.85
CA GLU A 187 11.38 -15.71 -21.68
C GLU A 187 10.43 -16.79 -22.19
N LEU A 188 9.26 -17.01 -21.56
CA LEU A 188 8.26 -17.99 -22.03
C LEU A 188 7.79 -17.68 -23.45
N ASP A 189 7.51 -16.40 -23.74
CA ASP A 189 7.12 -15.93 -25.07
C ASP A 189 8.24 -16.12 -26.11
N ARG A 190 9.50 -16.24 -25.66
CA ARG A 190 10.67 -16.42 -26.52
C ARG A 190 11.01 -17.88 -26.77
N VAL A 191 10.44 -18.83 -26.04
CA VAL A 191 10.74 -20.27 -26.19
C VAL A 191 10.31 -20.75 -27.58
N GLU A 192 9.11 -20.39 -28.03
CA GLU A 192 8.59 -20.78 -29.35
C GLU A 192 9.45 -20.20 -30.47
N VAL A 193 9.81 -18.92 -30.37
CA VAL A 193 10.70 -18.25 -31.32
C VAL A 193 12.08 -18.90 -31.34
N ARG A 194 12.64 -19.26 -30.18
CA ARG A 194 13.96 -19.91 -30.09
C ARG A 194 13.93 -21.31 -30.72
N ALA A 195 12.87 -22.08 -30.50
CA ALA A 195 12.70 -23.40 -31.11
C ALA A 195 12.57 -23.29 -32.64
N LEU A 196 11.79 -22.33 -33.13
CA LEU A 196 11.62 -22.02 -34.55
C LEU A 196 12.95 -21.62 -35.21
N VAL A 197 13.64 -20.62 -34.65
CA VAL A 197 14.95 -20.17 -35.15
C VAL A 197 15.95 -21.34 -35.19
N GLY A 198 15.96 -22.19 -34.17
CA GLY A 198 16.82 -23.37 -34.12
C GLY A 198 16.57 -24.39 -35.22
N ASN A 199 15.33 -24.53 -35.70
CA ASN A 199 14.98 -25.38 -36.85
C ASN A 199 15.42 -24.70 -38.16
N LEU A 200 15.08 -23.43 -38.36
CA LEU A 200 15.42 -22.70 -39.59
C LEU A 200 16.93 -22.61 -39.81
N VAL A 201 17.71 -22.39 -38.75
CA VAL A 201 19.19 -22.38 -38.82
C VAL A 201 19.76 -23.76 -39.16
N ARG A 202 19.08 -24.86 -38.77
CA ARG A 202 19.45 -26.23 -39.13
C ARG A 202 19.20 -26.55 -40.60
N ASP A 203 18.27 -25.86 -41.26
CA ASP A 203 17.99 -26.03 -42.68
C ASP A 203 18.86 -25.16 -43.58
N LEU A 204 19.58 -24.19 -43.00
CA LEU A 204 20.53 -23.37 -43.75
C LEU A 204 21.69 -24.20 -44.31
N PRO A 205 22.23 -23.79 -45.48
CA PRO A 205 23.48 -24.35 -45.99
C PRO A 205 24.61 -24.29 -44.95
N GLU A 206 25.44 -25.32 -44.91
CA GLU A 206 26.53 -25.48 -43.91
C GLU A 206 27.41 -24.22 -43.78
N ARG A 207 27.69 -23.58 -44.91
CA ARG A 207 28.48 -22.34 -44.97
C ARG A 207 27.81 -21.16 -44.27
N GLU A 208 26.50 -20.99 -44.44
CA GLU A 208 25.74 -19.90 -43.82
C GLU A 208 25.54 -20.16 -42.32
N ARG A 209 25.29 -21.41 -41.94
CA ARG A 209 25.22 -21.84 -40.53
C ARG A 209 26.53 -21.61 -39.78
N THR A 210 27.65 -21.98 -40.40
CA THR A 210 29.00 -21.74 -39.86
C THR A 210 29.27 -20.25 -39.69
N MET A 211 28.84 -19.44 -40.65
CA MET A 211 28.98 -17.98 -40.59
C MET A 211 28.17 -17.37 -39.43
N LEU A 212 26.93 -17.82 -39.22
CA LEU A 212 26.10 -17.39 -38.10
C LEU A 212 26.70 -17.82 -36.74
N ALA A 213 27.19 -19.06 -36.62
CA ALA A 213 27.86 -19.53 -35.41
C ALA A 213 29.10 -18.69 -35.09
N LEU A 214 29.95 -18.42 -36.08
CA LEU A 214 31.13 -17.56 -35.87
C LEU A 214 30.73 -16.13 -35.46
N ARG A 215 29.64 -15.59 -36.00
CA ARG A 215 29.20 -14.21 -35.72
C ARG A 215 28.51 -14.04 -34.38
N PHE A 216 27.61 -14.96 -34.01
CA PHE A 216 26.67 -14.80 -32.89
C PHE A 216 26.94 -15.73 -31.71
N VAL A 217 27.71 -16.80 -31.89
CA VAL A 217 28.11 -17.71 -30.80
C VAL A 217 29.57 -17.48 -30.41
N HIS A 218 30.46 -17.31 -31.39
CA HIS A 218 31.89 -17.07 -31.17
C HIS A 218 32.27 -15.58 -31.25
N GLU A 219 31.29 -14.69 -31.38
CA GLU A 219 31.44 -13.22 -31.35
C GLU A 219 32.51 -12.64 -32.30
N LYS A 220 32.84 -13.35 -33.39
CA LYS A 220 33.86 -12.90 -34.34
C LYS A 220 33.38 -11.73 -35.17
N THR A 221 34.29 -10.81 -35.46
CA THR A 221 34.08 -9.73 -36.41
C THR A 221 33.98 -10.27 -37.84
N GLN A 222 33.32 -9.52 -38.74
CA GLN A 222 33.20 -9.93 -40.14
C GLN A 222 34.57 -10.09 -40.84
N ALA A 223 35.60 -9.34 -40.40
CA ALA A 223 36.96 -9.46 -40.89
C ALA A 223 37.62 -10.78 -40.44
N GLU A 224 37.41 -11.20 -39.19
CA GLU A 224 37.90 -12.49 -38.69
C GLU A 224 37.17 -13.66 -39.34
N ILE A 225 35.85 -13.54 -39.55
CA ILE A 225 35.05 -14.54 -40.28
C ILE A 225 35.54 -14.66 -41.74
N ALA A 226 35.85 -13.54 -42.38
CA ALA A 226 36.40 -13.50 -43.73
C ALA A 226 37.73 -14.23 -43.84
N ALA A 227 38.61 -14.06 -42.84
CA ALA A 227 39.88 -14.78 -42.75
C ALA A 227 39.67 -16.29 -42.59
N VAL A 228 38.75 -16.71 -41.72
CA VAL A 228 38.43 -18.13 -41.47
C VAL A 228 37.80 -18.80 -42.68
N LEU A 229 36.91 -18.12 -43.40
CA LEU A 229 36.18 -18.66 -44.56
C LEU A 229 36.86 -18.37 -45.91
N CYS A 230 38.07 -17.80 -45.90
CA CYS A 230 38.86 -17.41 -47.07
C CYS A 230 38.06 -16.62 -48.13
N ILE A 231 37.27 -15.64 -47.70
CA ILE A 231 36.51 -14.73 -48.58
C ILE A 231 36.68 -13.27 -48.15
N SER A 232 36.21 -12.32 -48.96
CA SER A 232 36.26 -10.90 -48.58
C SER A 232 35.25 -10.57 -47.48
N GLN A 233 35.60 -9.62 -46.61
CA GLN A 233 34.69 -9.11 -45.56
C GLN A 233 33.40 -8.54 -46.15
N MET A 234 33.46 -7.94 -47.35
CA MET A 234 32.26 -7.47 -48.04
C MET A 234 31.36 -8.62 -48.49
N HIS A 235 31.94 -9.78 -48.87
CA HIS A 235 31.16 -10.98 -49.19
C HIS A 235 30.51 -11.56 -47.93
N VAL A 236 31.23 -11.61 -46.79
CA VAL A 236 30.66 -12.03 -45.49
C VAL A 236 29.48 -11.14 -45.10
N SER A 237 29.63 -9.81 -45.21
CA SER A 237 28.55 -8.87 -44.90
C SER A 237 27.30 -9.11 -45.76
N ARG A 238 27.45 -9.26 -47.08
CA ARG A 238 26.32 -9.55 -47.98
C ARG A 238 25.63 -10.86 -47.66
N LEU A 239 26.41 -11.91 -47.37
CA LEU A 239 25.86 -13.22 -47.00
C LEU A 239 25.10 -13.15 -45.68
N LEU A 240 25.67 -12.55 -44.63
CA LEU A 240 24.98 -12.35 -43.36
C LEU A 240 23.66 -11.57 -43.52
N SER A 241 23.69 -10.44 -44.22
CA SER A 241 22.47 -9.64 -44.44
C SER A 241 21.39 -10.44 -45.18
N ARG A 242 21.77 -11.20 -46.20
CA ARG A 242 20.83 -12.03 -46.97
C ARG A 242 20.26 -13.18 -46.14
N THR A 243 21.11 -13.90 -45.41
CA THR A 243 20.68 -15.03 -44.57
C THR A 243 19.77 -14.54 -43.43
N LEU A 244 20.09 -13.42 -42.79
CA LEU A 244 19.24 -12.83 -41.74
C LEU A 244 17.89 -12.34 -42.29
N ALA A 245 17.87 -11.75 -43.49
CA ALA A 245 16.62 -11.34 -44.13
C ALA A 245 15.72 -12.55 -44.46
N ALA A 246 16.31 -13.63 -44.98
CA ALA A 246 15.57 -14.85 -45.29
C ALA A 246 15.02 -15.53 -44.02
N LEU A 247 15.82 -15.61 -42.95
CA LEU A 247 15.37 -16.13 -41.66
C LEU A 247 14.21 -15.29 -41.09
N ARG A 248 14.31 -13.96 -41.17
CA ARG A 248 13.25 -13.06 -40.71
C ARG A 248 11.93 -13.27 -41.47
N GLU A 249 11.99 -13.36 -42.79
CA GLU A 249 10.79 -13.62 -43.62
C GLU A 249 10.16 -14.99 -43.31
N GLN A 250 10.96 -16.01 -43.02
CA GLN A 250 10.47 -17.33 -42.63
C GLN A 250 9.81 -17.30 -41.25
N ILE A 251 10.42 -16.62 -40.28
CA ILE A 251 9.85 -16.44 -38.94
C ILE A 251 8.51 -15.71 -39.02
N GLU A 252 8.44 -14.59 -39.75
CA GLU A 252 7.22 -13.79 -39.92
C GLU A 252 6.08 -14.59 -40.59
N ARG A 253 6.41 -15.52 -41.49
CA ARG A 253 5.43 -16.44 -42.10
C ARG A 253 4.89 -17.50 -41.13
N GLU A 254 5.74 -18.02 -40.25
CA GLU A 254 5.37 -19.11 -39.34
C GLU A 254 4.70 -18.63 -38.04
N THR A 255 5.03 -17.42 -37.55
CA THR A 255 4.40 -16.84 -36.34
C THR A 255 3.15 -16.01 -36.62
N GLY A 256 2.81 -15.73 -37.90
CA GLY A 256 1.50 -15.20 -38.29
C GLY A 256 1.19 -13.74 -37.89
N ALA A 257 2.15 -12.95 -37.38
CA ALA A 257 1.96 -11.53 -37.11
C ALA A 257 3.30 -10.76 -36.99
N GLU A 258 3.33 -9.52 -37.49
CA GLU A 258 4.43 -8.53 -37.44
C GLU A 258 4.94 -8.15 -36.02
N GLN A 259 4.50 -8.81 -34.95
CA GLN A 259 4.62 -8.29 -33.57
C GLN A 259 5.87 -8.69 -32.77
N LEU A 260 6.84 -9.43 -33.34
CA LEU A 260 8.00 -9.88 -32.56
C LEU A 260 9.36 -9.27 -32.94
N VAL A 261 9.42 -8.32 -33.88
CA VAL A 261 10.71 -7.75 -34.36
C VAL A 261 11.03 -6.36 -33.80
N ALA A 262 10.43 -5.97 -32.67
CA ALA A 262 10.77 -4.75 -31.96
C ALA A 262 11.45 -5.04 -30.61
N VAL A 263 12.67 -5.58 -30.65
CA VAL A 263 13.69 -5.46 -29.59
C VAL A 263 15.05 -5.25 -30.24
#